data_AF-A0A914VLV5-F1
#
_entry.id   AF-A0A914VLV5-F1
#
_cell.length_a   1.000
_cell.length_b   1.000
_cell.length_c   1.000
_cell.angle_alpha   90.00
_cell.angle_beta   90.00
_cell.angle_gamma   90.00
#
_symmetry.space_group_name_H-M   'P 1'
#
loop_
_entity.id
_entity.type
_entity.pdbx_description
1 polymer ?
#
loop_
_entity_poly.entity_id
_entity_poly.type
_entity_poly.pdbx_seq_one_letter_code
_entity_poly.pdbx_strand_id
1 'polypeptide(L)' 'HDFDVFNALDLMDNKQFLEKLKFGIGDGNLQYYLYNWRCPEMPAEKIGLVLQ' A
#
# COMPACT_ATOMS: atom_id res chain seq x y z
N HIS A 1 -2.98 -23.27 -4.57
CA HIS A 1 -2.06 -22.77 -3.52
C HIS A 1 -0.68 -22.49 -4.11
N ASP A 2 -0.61 -22.18 -5.40
CA ASP A 2 0.63 -21.84 -6.08
C ASP A 2 0.48 -20.42 -6.61
N PHE A 3 1.20 -19.50 -5.98
CA PHE A 3 1.30 -18.11 -6.41
C PHE A 3 2.76 -17.86 -6.77
N ASP A 4 3.00 -17.31 -7.95
CA ASP A 4 4.37 -16.97 -8.40
C ASP A 4 4.90 -15.70 -7.71
N VAL A 5 3.99 -14.78 -7.36
CA VAL A 5 4.30 -13.48 -6.77
C VAL A 5 3.24 -13.12 -5.74
N PHE A 6 3.68 -12.54 -4.62
CA PHE A 6 2.82 -11.90 -3.65
C PHE A 6 3.14 -10.40 -3.62
N ASN A 7 2.16 -9.56 -3.94
CA ASN A 7 2.29 -8.11 -3.93
C ASN A 7 1.69 -7.53 -2.65
N ALA A 8 2.34 -6.50 -2.11
CA ALA A 8 1.85 -5.77 -0.95
C ALA A 8 2.06 -4.27 -1.16
N LEU A 9 1.11 -3.47 -0.69
CA LEU A 9 1.22 -2.02 -0.70
C LEU A 9 1.90 -1.53 0.58
N ASP A 10 2.68 -0.45 0.49
CA ASP A 10 3.30 0.23 1.65
C ASP A 10 2.23 1.07 2.39
N LEU A 11 1.25 0.40 2.98
CA LEU A 11 0.15 0.98 3.75
C LEU A 11 0.23 0.50 5.19
N MET A 12 -0.41 1.25 6.10
CA MET A 12 -0.48 0.90 7.52
C MET A 12 0.93 0.60 8.09
N ASP A 13 1.10 -0.55 8.74
CA ASP A 13 2.37 -0.99 9.31
C ASP A 13 3.18 -1.92 8.36
N ASN A 14 2.76 -2.07 7.10
CA ASN A 14 3.38 -3.03 6.17
C ASN A 14 4.88 -2.78 6.03
N LYS A 15 5.30 -1.50 5.99
CA LYS A 15 6.70 -1.09 5.94
C LYS A 15 7.61 -1.79 6.95
N GLN A 16 7.09 -2.08 8.15
CA GLN A 16 7.89 -2.63 9.26
C GLN A 16 8.38 -4.07 9.00
N PHE A 17 7.74 -4.78 8.07
CA PHE A 17 8.06 -6.17 7.75
C PHE A 17 8.36 -6.44 6.28
N LEU A 18 7.98 -5.55 5.34
CA LEU A 18 8.26 -5.74 3.91
C LEU A 18 9.76 -5.93 3.62
N GLU A 19 10.62 -5.10 4.21
CA GLU A 19 12.07 -5.22 4.06
C GLU A 19 12.60 -6.54 4.65
N LYS A 20 12.10 -6.92 5.84
CA LYS A 20 12.51 -8.17 6.53
C LYS A 20 12.11 -9.41 5.75
N LEU A 21 10.97 -9.36 5.07
CA LEU A 21 10.44 -10.45 4.24
C LEU A 21 10.98 -10.42 2.80
N LYS A 22 11.97 -9.57 2.50
CA LYS A 22 12.63 -9.47 1.19
C LYS A 22 11.71 -9.07 0.05
N PHE A 23 10.70 -8.24 0.32
CA PHE A 23 9.92 -7.60 -0.74
C PHE A 23 10.82 -6.62 -1.49
N GLY A 24 10.75 -6.66 -2.83
CA GLY A 24 11.34 -5.64 -3.69
C GLY A 24 10.39 -4.45 -3.82
N ILE A 25 10.94 -3.24 -3.93
CA ILE A 25 10.16 -2.04 -4.26
C ILE A 25 9.72 -2.16 -5.72
N GLY A 26 8.42 -2.01 -5.97
CA GLY A 26 7.86 -1.93 -7.32
C GLY A 26 8.17 -0.59 -7.98
N ASP A 27 7.96 -0.50 -9.29
CA ASP A 27 8.13 0.73 -10.08
C ASP A 27 6.91 1.67 -10.04
N GLY A 28 5.75 1.17 -9.59
CA GLY A 28 4.50 1.91 -9.52
C GLY A 28 4.15 2.44 -8.12
N ASN A 29 3.60 3.65 -8.06
CA ASN A 29 2.98 4.21 -6.87
C ASN A 29 1.45 4.24 -7.04
N LEU A 30 0.72 3.74 -6.05
CA LEU A 30 -0.75 3.81 -6.03
C LEU A 30 -1.21 5.09 -5.32
N GLN A 31 -2.03 5.89 -5.99
CA GLN A 31 -2.58 7.14 -5.45
C GLN A 31 -4.06 6.96 -5.09
N TYR A 32 -4.45 7.44 -3.90
CA TYR A 32 -5.83 7.37 -3.42
C TYR A 32 -6.57 8.68 -3.68
N TYR A 33 -7.74 8.60 -4.33
CA TYR A 33 -8.58 9.75 -4.65
C TYR A 33 -9.97 9.60 -4.06
N LEU A 34 -10.53 10.72 -3.59
CA LEU A 34 -11.91 10.80 -3.13
C LEU A 34 -12.71 11.67 -4.10
N TYR A 35 -13.85 11.16 -4.57
CA TYR A 35 -14.77 11.92 -5.40
C TYR A 35 -15.79 12.67 -4.52
N ASN A 36 -16.01 13.96 -4.79
CA ASN A 36 -16.96 14.83 -4.07
C ASN A 36 -16.74 14.91 -2.54
N TRP A 37 -15.51 14.74 -2.07
CA TRP A 37 -15.17 14.85 -0.65
C TRP A 37 -13.90 15.66 -0.45
N ARG A 38 -13.87 16.51 0.60
CA ARG A 38 -12.69 17.28 0.99
C ARG A 38 -12.09 16.69 2.26
N CYS A 39 -10.80 16.41 2.24
CA CYS A 39 -10.05 15.84 3.36
C CYS A 39 -8.63 16.44 3.38
N PRO A 40 -7.97 16.60 4.54
CA PRO A 40 -6.53 16.84 4.60
C PRO A 40 -5.72 15.74 3.92
N GLU A 41 -4.48 16.04 3.54
CA GLU A 41 -3.54 15.01 3.09
C GLU A 41 -3.35 13.96 4.20
N MET A 42 -3.38 12.69 3.79
CA MET A 42 -3.22 11.55 4.70
C MET A 42 -1.96 10.78 4.33
N PRO A 43 -1.06 10.52 5.28
CA PRO A 43 0.11 9.68 5.04
C PRO A 43 -0.30 8.21 4.88
N ALA A 44 0.50 7.42 4.15
CA ALA A 44 0.16 6.05 3.76
C ALA A 44 -0.08 5.11 4.97
N GLU A 45 0.57 5.38 6.09
CA GLU A 45 0.41 4.66 7.36
C GLU A 45 -1.00 4.81 7.95
N LYS A 46 -1.76 5.84 7.54
CA LYS A 46 -3.15 6.06 7.96
C LYS A 46 -4.19 5.55 6.97
N ILE A 47 -3.75 4.99 5.83
CA ILE A 47 -4.65 4.44 4.82
C ILE A 47 -4.88 2.96 5.15
N GLY A 48 -6.10 2.62 5.59
CA GLY A 48 -6.51 1.24 5.87
C GLY A 48 -7.34 0.58 4.76
N LEU A 49 -7.40 1.22 3.58
CA LEU A 49 -8.19 0.75 2.44
C LEU A 49 -7.25 0.10 1.42
N VAL A 50 -7.55 -1.13 1.00
CA VAL A 50 -6.91 -1.78 -0.15
C VAL A 50 -7.97 -1.92 -1.23
N LEU A 51 -7.72 -1.32 -2.40
CA LEU A 51 -8.60 -1.43 -3.57
C LEU A 51 -8.19 -2.64 -4.43
N GLN A 52 -9.17 -3.31 -5.02
CA GLN A 52 -8.99 -4.49 -5.88
C GLN A 52 -8.80 -4.10 -7.35
#